data_AF-A0A8I1H9H6-F1
#
_entry.id   AF-A0A8I1H9H6-F1
#
_cell.length_a   1.000
_cell.length_b   1.000
_cell.length_c   1.000
_cell.angle_alpha   90.00
_cell.angle_beta   90.00
_cell.angle_gamma   90.00
#
_symmetry.space_group_name_H-M   'P 1'
#
loop_
_entity.id
_entity.type
_entity.pdbx_description
1 polymer ?
#
loop_
_entity_poly.entity_id
_entity_poly.type
_entity_poly.pdbx_seq_one_letter_code
_entity_poly.pdbx_strand_id
1 'polypeptide(L)'
;MYKLLSSDIELFKKQSLIFVKNRPWDSIVTKIGMFIHSSKFEQFIVFDGNIDETGDIYADGEDPFNSISSSLCDRAIEIQKENYIRTKEIIWGITFTLHFDGEIKVEYNPRIPEWYEGNPTIDLEEEIKKETLTDSNTQSNTYQDGVKSLNIQSIYLACRKELELKTLKASNDWGMNIVDEWDIDLVIGGITFNIGDRQEFFEINVIGTYDERNQTFMWAWEHPSIPQDLQEVALIVKKYGEQYEIAELQQQLVYCSEEEAWNFTALAAHLAKADGAYRGKVNGNWIYIVFKNDSQ
;
A
#
# COMPACT_ATOMS: atom_id res chain seq x y z
N MET A 1 -22.37 17.44 4.09
CA MET A 1 -21.45 16.75 3.18
C MET A 1 -21.73 15.25 3.22
N TYR A 2 -21.89 14.61 2.06
CA TYR A 2 -22.22 13.18 1.93
C TYR A 2 -21.23 12.31 2.70
N LYS A 3 -21.76 11.33 3.44
CA LYS A 3 -20.94 10.31 4.10
C LYS A 3 -20.83 9.13 3.15
N LEU A 4 -19.62 8.86 2.66
CA LEU A 4 -19.35 7.70 1.82
C LEU A 4 -19.77 6.41 2.50
N LEU A 5 -20.29 5.48 1.71
CA LEU A 5 -20.58 4.12 2.15
C LEU A 5 -19.26 3.35 2.30
N SER A 6 -19.25 2.33 3.17
CA SER A 6 -18.09 1.44 3.30
C SER A 6 -17.71 0.79 1.97
N SER A 7 -18.71 0.42 1.16
CA SER A 7 -18.55 -0.13 -0.18
C SER A 7 -17.86 0.84 -1.16
N ASP A 8 -18.10 2.15 -1.02
CA ASP A 8 -17.42 3.15 -1.84
C ASP A 8 -15.94 3.15 -1.52
N ILE A 9 -15.60 3.20 -0.23
CA ILE A 9 -14.22 3.20 0.27
C ILE A 9 -13.47 1.94 -0.17
N GLU A 10 -14.10 0.77 -0.09
CA GLU A 10 -13.52 -0.49 -0.55
C GLU A 10 -13.26 -0.51 -2.06
N LEU A 11 -14.19 0.02 -2.86
CA LEU A 11 -14.01 0.17 -4.31
C LEU A 11 -12.79 1.06 -4.61
N PHE A 12 -12.67 2.21 -3.95
CA PHE A 12 -11.53 3.12 -4.10
C PHE A 12 -10.21 2.44 -3.69
N LYS A 13 -10.18 1.70 -2.58
CA LYS A 13 -9.01 0.93 -2.13
C LYS A 13 -8.57 -0.08 -3.18
N LYS A 14 -9.51 -0.92 -3.63
CA LYS A 14 -9.21 -2.00 -4.58
C LYS A 14 -8.64 -1.44 -5.87
N GLN A 15 -9.26 -0.42 -6.45
CA GLN A 15 -8.76 0.19 -7.70
C GLN A 15 -7.42 0.92 -7.50
N SER A 16 -7.20 1.57 -6.36
CA SER A 16 -5.91 2.19 -6.04
C SER A 16 -4.78 1.17 -6.00
N LEU A 17 -5.00 0.01 -5.38
CA LEU A 17 -4.00 -1.06 -5.32
C LEU A 17 -3.77 -1.74 -6.68
N ILE A 18 -4.78 -1.79 -7.56
CA ILE A 18 -4.60 -2.24 -8.96
C ILE A 18 -3.67 -1.30 -9.72
N PHE A 19 -3.86 0.02 -9.58
CA PHE A 19 -3.02 1.00 -10.23
C PHE A 19 -1.55 0.87 -9.81
N VAL A 20 -1.28 0.68 -8.52
CA VAL A 20 0.09 0.48 -8.02
C VAL A 20 0.80 -0.68 -8.70
N LYS A 21 0.10 -1.80 -8.91
CA LYS A 21 0.67 -3.09 -9.33
C LYS A 21 1.83 -3.49 -8.40
N ASN A 22 3.06 -3.26 -8.84
CA ASN A 22 4.31 -3.68 -8.24
C ASN A 22 5.28 -2.50 -8.02
N ARG A 23 4.76 -1.27 -7.89
CA ARG A 23 5.56 -0.05 -7.68
C ARG A 23 5.63 0.33 -6.20
N PRO A 24 6.73 0.94 -5.73
CA PRO A 24 6.83 1.45 -4.36
C PRO A 24 5.93 2.69 -4.17
N TRP A 25 5.37 2.87 -2.98
CA TRP A 25 4.45 3.97 -2.68
C TRP A 25 4.35 4.26 -1.18
N ASP A 26 4.23 5.54 -0.82
CA ASP A 26 3.85 6.02 0.52
C ASP A 26 2.36 6.37 0.57
N SER A 27 1.84 6.92 -0.54
CA SER A 27 0.43 7.18 -0.72
C SER A 27 0.02 7.10 -2.19
N ILE A 28 -1.25 6.77 -2.42
CA ILE A 28 -1.88 6.76 -3.73
C ILE A 28 -2.96 7.83 -3.71
N VAL A 29 -2.91 8.75 -4.67
CA VAL A 29 -3.88 9.83 -4.79
C VAL A 29 -4.74 9.59 -6.02
N THR A 30 -6.05 9.53 -5.81
CA THR A 30 -7.06 9.41 -6.87
C THR A 30 -7.94 10.65 -6.84
N LYS A 31 -7.91 11.43 -7.92
CA LYS A 31 -8.74 12.62 -8.10
C LYS A 31 -9.77 12.34 -9.18
N ILE A 32 -11.03 12.62 -8.86
CA ILE A 32 -12.13 12.49 -9.80
C ILE A 32 -12.87 13.83 -9.85
N GLY A 33 -12.78 14.50 -10.98
CA GLY A 33 -13.67 15.61 -11.33
C GLY A 33 -15.01 15.03 -11.77
N MET A 34 -16.08 15.48 -11.12
CA MET A 34 -17.47 15.07 -11.38
C MET A 34 -18.18 16.24 -12.05
N PHE A 35 -18.30 16.21 -13.38
CA PHE A 35 -19.03 17.21 -14.14
C PHE A 35 -20.40 16.65 -14.54
N ILE A 36 -21.35 17.52 -14.86
CA ILE A 36 -22.74 17.10 -15.08
C ILE A 36 -22.88 16.06 -16.20
N HIS A 37 -22.03 16.13 -17.22
CA HIS A 37 -22.09 15.25 -18.39
C HIS A 37 -20.80 14.43 -18.62
N SER A 38 -19.85 14.50 -17.69
CA SER A 38 -18.56 13.83 -17.85
C SER A 38 -17.82 13.73 -16.51
N SER A 39 -16.79 12.91 -16.49
CA SER A 39 -15.84 12.88 -15.39
C SER A 39 -14.43 13.06 -15.92
N LYS A 40 -13.54 13.57 -15.08
CA LYS A 40 -12.10 13.55 -15.33
C LYS A 40 -11.42 12.77 -14.22
N PHE A 41 -10.55 11.86 -14.61
CA PHE A 41 -9.83 10.99 -13.69
C PHE A 41 -8.34 11.30 -13.75
N GLU A 42 -7.72 11.45 -12.59
CA GLU A 42 -6.28 11.55 -12.42
C GLU A 42 -5.87 10.65 -11.25
N GLN A 43 -4.80 9.88 -11.42
CA GLN A 43 -4.27 9.03 -10.37
C GLN A 43 -2.75 9.02 -10.43
N PHE A 44 -2.12 9.08 -9.26
CA PHE A 44 -0.67 9.05 -9.14
C PHE A 44 -0.25 8.48 -7.79
N ILE A 45 0.99 8.01 -7.76
CA ILE A 45 1.66 7.51 -6.56
C ILE A 45 2.60 8.60 -6.05
N VAL A 46 2.69 8.74 -4.74
CA VAL A 46 3.75 9.49 -4.08
C VAL A 46 4.67 8.49 -3.38
N PHE A 47 5.97 8.54 -3.67
CA PHE A 47 6.99 7.73 -3.02
C PHE A 47 8.27 8.53 -2.81
N ASP A 48 8.75 8.62 -1.58
CA ASP A 48 9.97 9.34 -1.20
C ASP A 48 10.01 10.79 -1.76
N GLY A 49 8.86 11.48 -1.63
CA GLY A 49 8.68 12.84 -2.14
C GLY A 49 8.54 12.99 -3.66
N ASN A 50 8.66 11.89 -4.44
CA ASN A 50 8.50 11.88 -5.88
C ASN A 50 7.07 11.51 -6.29
N ILE A 51 6.60 12.05 -7.42
CA ILE A 51 5.30 11.74 -8.00
C ILE A 51 5.49 10.82 -9.21
N ASP A 52 4.78 9.69 -9.22
CA ASP A 52 4.70 8.77 -10.35
C ASP A 52 3.25 8.73 -10.89
N GLU A 53 3.06 9.34 -12.06
CA GLU A 53 1.78 9.38 -12.79
C GLU A 53 1.66 8.24 -13.83
N THR A 54 2.69 7.39 -13.96
CA THR A 54 2.69 6.29 -14.93
C THR A 54 1.77 5.15 -14.46
N GLY A 55 1.44 4.21 -15.32
CA GLY A 55 0.65 3.03 -14.98
C GLY A 55 -0.68 2.94 -15.72
N ASP A 56 -1.23 1.73 -15.74
CA ASP A 56 -2.50 1.47 -16.39
C ASP A 56 -3.62 1.61 -15.37
N ILE A 57 -4.62 2.41 -15.71
CA ILE A 57 -5.82 2.61 -14.90
C ILE A 57 -6.66 1.32 -14.87
N TYR A 58 -6.43 0.40 -15.80
CA TYR A 58 -7.12 -0.88 -15.94
C TYR A 58 -6.14 -2.01 -16.32
N ALA A 59 -6.31 -3.20 -15.73
CA ALA A 59 -5.59 -4.40 -16.18
C ALA A 59 -6.29 -4.99 -17.41
N ASP A 60 -5.52 -5.44 -18.40
CA ASP A 60 -6.06 -6.19 -19.55
C ASP A 60 -6.74 -7.48 -19.04
N GLY A 61 -8.04 -7.67 -19.33
CA GLY A 61 -8.72 -8.97 -19.28
C GLY A 61 -9.65 -9.33 -18.11
N GLU A 62 -10.49 -8.39 -17.62
CA GLU A 62 -11.69 -8.60 -16.76
C GLU A 62 -11.47 -9.00 -15.26
N ASP A 63 -12.17 -8.46 -14.25
CA ASP A 63 -13.31 -7.54 -14.18
C ASP A 63 -13.58 -7.03 -12.72
N PRO A 64 -13.84 -5.73 -12.44
CA PRO A 64 -14.15 -5.19 -11.11
C PRO A 64 -15.62 -5.33 -10.66
N PHE A 65 -16.28 -6.40 -11.13
CA PHE A 65 -17.47 -7.12 -10.61
C PHE A 65 -18.72 -7.11 -11.53
N ASN A 66 -18.52 -7.46 -12.80
CA ASN A 66 -19.38 -8.04 -13.84
C ASN A 66 -20.76 -7.38 -14.03
N SER A 67 -20.78 -6.05 -14.09
CA SER A 67 -21.96 -5.28 -14.51
C SER A 67 -21.59 -3.94 -15.16
N ILE A 68 -22.52 -3.45 -15.99
CA ILE A 68 -22.36 -2.61 -17.19
C ILE A 68 -21.88 -1.15 -16.93
N SER A 69 -21.67 -0.75 -15.68
CA SER A 69 -20.96 0.50 -15.32
C SER A 69 -20.46 0.42 -13.88
N SER A 70 -19.15 0.15 -13.72
CA SER A 70 -18.46 -0.12 -12.44
C SER A 70 -17.15 0.67 -12.29
N SER A 71 -16.92 1.69 -13.14
CA SER A 71 -15.73 2.53 -13.05
C SER A 71 -15.83 3.49 -11.85
N LEU A 72 -14.70 3.87 -11.26
CA LEU A 72 -14.69 4.86 -10.17
C LEU A 72 -15.33 6.19 -10.56
N CYS A 73 -15.22 6.55 -11.83
CA CYS A 73 -15.88 7.71 -12.41
C CYS A 73 -17.39 7.64 -12.31
N ASP A 74 -17.98 6.51 -12.71
CA ASP A 74 -19.44 6.31 -12.69
C ASP A 74 -19.94 6.35 -11.26
N ARG A 75 -19.25 5.65 -10.34
CA ARG A 75 -19.64 5.67 -8.93
C ARG A 75 -19.50 7.07 -8.31
N ALA A 76 -18.49 7.85 -8.70
CA ALA A 76 -18.34 9.23 -8.25
C ALA A 76 -19.50 10.11 -8.73
N ILE A 77 -19.96 9.95 -9.98
CA ILE A 77 -21.14 10.65 -10.51
C ILE A 77 -22.39 10.29 -9.68
N GLU A 78 -22.57 9.02 -9.33
CA GLU A 78 -23.67 8.60 -8.44
C GLU A 78 -23.58 9.24 -7.05
N ILE A 79 -22.38 9.28 -6.46
CA ILE A 79 -22.14 9.96 -5.18
C ILE A 79 -22.50 11.45 -5.27
N GLN A 80 -22.22 12.12 -6.39
CA GLN A 80 -22.61 13.51 -6.61
C GLN A 80 -24.14 13.67 -6.59
N LYS A 81 -24.88 12.82 -7.32
CA LYS A 81 -26.34 12.85 -7.36
C LYS A 81 -26.94 12.57 -5.99
N GLU A 82 -26.45 11.53 -5.30
CA GLU A 82 -26.90 11.18 -3.95
C GLU A 82 -26.63 12.32 -2.94
N ASN A 83 -25.47 12.98 -3.02
CA ASN A 83 -25.16 14.16 -2.22
C ASN A 83 -26.16 15.29 -2.50
N TYR A 84 -26.42 15.59 -3.78
CA TYR A 84 -27.33 16.65 -4.18
C TYR A 84 -28.77 16.37 -3.73
N ILE A 85 -29.26 15.14 -3.87
CA ILE A 85 -30.61 14.75 -3.41
C ILE A 85 -30.76 15.01 -1.90
N ARG A 86 -29.73 14.70 -1.11
CA ARG A 86 -29.76 14.83 0.36
C ARG A 86 -29.52 16.24 0.87
N THR A 87 -28.61 16.98 0.24
CA THR A 87 -28.06 18.23 0.79
C THR A 87 -28.38 19.47 -0.04
N LYS A 88 -28.78 19.28 -1.30
CA LYS A 88 -28.89 20.33 -2.32
C LYS A 88 -27.58 21.05 -2.65
N GLU A 89 -26.44 20.48 -2.24
CA GLU A 89 -25.11 20.94 -2.63
C GLU A 89 -24.56 20.08 -3.77
N ILE A 90 -23.84 20.71 -4.70
CA ILE A 90 -23.17 20.04 -5.81
C ILE A 90 -21.67 19.95 -5.48
N ILE A 91 -21.14 18.73 -5.50
CA ILE A 91 -19.71 18.45 -5.36
C ILE A 91 -19.13 18.22 -6.76
N TRP A 92 -18.08 18.94 -7.12
CA TRP A 92 -17.46 18.92 -8.46
C TRP A 92 -16.20 18.09 -8.52
N GLY A 93 -15.70 17.66 -7.37
CA GLY A 93 -14.57 16.75 -7.32
C GLY A 93 -14.49 16.03 -5.99
N ILE A 94 -13.84 14.86 -6.04
CA ILE A 94 -13.50 14.08 -4.87
C ILE A 94 -12.06 13.61 -5.02
N THR A 95 -11.28 13.75 -3.95
CA THR A 95 -9.90 13.29 -3.88
C THR A 95 -9.79 12.26 -2.78
N PHE A 96 -9.33 11.07 -3.13
CA PHE A 96 -8.95 10.02 -2.19
C PHE A 96 -7.44 10.00 -2.06
N THR A 97 -6.95 9.90 -0.83
CA THR A 97 -5.56 9.57 -0.55
C THR A 97 -5.54 8.31 0.29
N LEU A 98 -5.06 7.21 -0.29
CA LEU A 98 -4.78 5.97 0.43
C LEU A 98 -3.33 6.03 0.88
N HIS A 99 -3.11 6.02 2.19
CA HIS A 99 -1.79 5.92 2.78
C HIS A 99 -1.35 4.45 2.88
N PHE A 100 -0.04 4.21 2.94
CA PHE A 100 0.52 2.87 2.99
C PHE A 100 0.05 2.08 4.22
N ASP A 101 -0.12 2.78 5.32
CA ASP A 101 -0.72 2.25 6.52
C ASP A 101 -2.23 2.03 6.38
N GLY A 102 -2.85 2.08 5.19
CA GLY A 102 -4.27 1.80 4.99
C GLY A 102 -5.25 2.90 5.45
N GLU A 103 -4.75 4.02 6.00
CA GLU A 103 -5.55 5.22 6.27
C GLU A 103 -6.08 5.80 4.95
N ILE A 104 -7.33 6.26 4.95
CA ILE A 104 -7.90 7.00 3.83
C ILE A 104 -8.30 8.39 4.26
N LYS A 105 -7.74 9.38 3.55
CA LYS A 105 -8.21 10.75 3.56
C LYS A 105 -9.12 10.99 2.36
N VAL A 106 -10.23 11.68 2.58
CA VAL A 106 -11.18 12.07 1.53
C VAL A 106 -11.40 13.57 1.58
N GLU A 107 -11.25 14.22 0.43
CA GLU A 107 -11.46 15.66 0.26
C GLU A 107 -12.48 15.92 -0.84
N TYR A 108 -13.50 16.73 -0.53
CA TYR A 108 -14.54 17.12 -1.48
C TYR A 108 -14.24 18.52 -2.01
N ASN A 109 -14.41 18.69 -3.32
CA ASN A 109 -14.32 19.99 -3.97
C ASN A 109 -15.72 20.49 -4.34
N PRO A 110 -16.31 21.44 -3.59
CA PRO A 110 -17.60 22.03 -3.92
C PRO A 110 -17.50 23.17 -4.96
N ARG A 111 -16.29 23.55 -5.39
CA ARG A 111 -16.09 24.70 -6.29
C ARG A 111 -16.51 24.33 -7.70
N ILE A 112 -17.45 25.10 -8.23
CA ILE A 112 -17.81 25.07 -9.64
C ILE A 112 -16.56 25.37 -10.51
N PRO A 113 -16.27 24.55 -11.54
CA PRO A 113 -15.20 24.84 -12.47
C PRO A 113 -15.41 26.18 -13.18
N GLU A 114 -14.34 26.96 -13.36
CA GLU A 114 -14.44 28.30 -13.95
C GLU A 114 -14.89 28.30 -15.41
N TRP A 115 -14.66 27.19 -16.11
CA TRP A 115 -15.08 26.98 -17.49
C TRP A 115 -16.51 26.46 -17.63
N TYR A 116 -17.21 26.17 -16.53
CA TYR A 116 -18.58 25.66 -16.59
C TYR A 116 -19.55 26.75 -17.03
N GLU A 117 -20.24 26.52 -18.13
CA GLU A 117 -21.32 27.36 -18.63
C GLU A 117 -22.66 26.66 -18.40
N GLY A 118 -23.62 27.34 -17.76
CA GLY A 118 -24.95 26.78 -17.49
C GLY A 118 -25.45 27.05 -16.09
N ASN A 119 -26.53 26.36 -15.70
CA ASN A 119 -27.04 26.37 -14.34
C ASN A 119 -26.90 24.96 -13.76
N PRO A 120 -25.86 24.71 -12.93
CA PRO A 120 -25.56 23.38 -12.43
C PRO A 120 -26.72 22.67 -11.74
N THR A 121 -27.58 23.43 -11.08
CA THR A 121 -28.75 22.90 -10.38
C THR A 121 -29.78 22.37 -11.38
N ILE A 122 -30.09 23.15 -12.41
CA ILE A 122 -31.03 22.75 -13.47
C ILE A 122 -30.44 21.57 -14.23
N ASP A 123 -29.19 21.68 -14.64
CA ASP A 123 -28.53 20.70 -15.50
C ASP A 123 -28.42 19.33 -14.78
N LEU A 124 -28.06 19.32 -13.49
CA LEU A 124 -28.02 18.09 -12.68
C LEU A 124 -29.41 17.51 -12.44
N GLU A 125 -30.43 18.34 -12.19
CA GLU A 125 -31.81 17.88 -12.01
C GLU A 125 -32.39 17.28 -13.28
N GLU A 126 -32.04 17.81 -14.45
CA GLU A 126 -32.40 17.21 -15.73
C GLU A 126 -31.76 15.84 -15.91
N GLU A 127 -30.49 15.68 -15.54
CA GLU A 127 -29.79 14.40 -15.64
C GLU A 127 -30.41 13.33 -14.72
N ILE A 128 -30.68 13.68 -13.46
CA ILE A 128 -31.37 12.79 -12.50
C ILE A 128 -32.76 12.38 -13.04
N LYS A 129 -33.48 13.29 -13.67
CA LYS A 129 -34.81 13.00 -14.27
C LYS A 129 -34.71 12.05 -15.46
N LYS A 130 -33.70 12.21 -16.33
CA LYS A 130 -33.49 11.32 -17.48
C LYS A 130 -33.28 9.88 -17.02
N GLU A 131 -32.52 9.67 -15.96
CA GLU A 131 -32.26 8.32 -15.41
C GLU A 131 -33.50 7.71 -14.77
N THR A 132 -34.26 8.51 -14.02
CA THR A 132 -35.52 8.05 -13.39
C THR A 132 -36.57 7.60 -14.42
N LEU A 133 -36.54 8.15 -15.65
CA LEU A 133 -37.41 7.75 -16.76
C LEU A 133 -36.93 6.47 -17.48
N THR A 134 -35.68 6.06 -17.27
CA THR A 134 -35.05 4.91 -17.91
C THR A 134 -35.12 3.65 -17.03
N ASP A 135 -35.21 3.83 -15.70
CA ASP A 135 -35.19 2.74 -14.70
C ASP A 135 -36.58 2.14 -14.36
N SER A 136 -37.29 1.60 -15.34
CA SER A 136 -38.44 0.71 -15.09
C SER A 136 -38.06 -0.78 -14.98
N ASN A 137 -36.77 -1.11 -14.98
CA ASN A 137 -36.26 -2.45 -14.65
C ASN A 137 -34.83 -2.34 -14.10
N THR A 138 -34.64 -2.58 -12.79
CA THR A 138 -33.71 -3.56 -12.19
C THR A 138 -33.64 -3.37 -10.67
N GLN A 139 -33.72 -4.48 -9.94
CA GLN A 139 -33.76 -4.55 -8.48
C GLN A 139 -32.42 -4.22 -7.83
N SER A 140 -32.53 -3.63 -6.64
CA SER A 140 -31.51 -3.35 -5.65
C SER A 140 -30.82 -4.62 -5.15
N ASN A 141 -29.48 -4.65 -5.20
CA ASN A 141 -28.69 -5.61 -4.42
C ASN A 141 -28.13 -4.92 -3.18
N THR A 142 -28.60 -5.41 -2.03
CA THR A 142 -28.07 -5.12 -0.70
C THR A 142 -26.70 -5.77 -0.52
N TYR A 143 -25.68 -4.97 -0.20
CA TYR A 143 -24.38 -5.45 0.28
C TYR A 143 -24.40 -5.53 1.80
N GLN A 144 -24.02 -6.70 2.33
CA GLN A 144 -23.80 -6.91 3.75
C GLN A 144 -22.41 -6.42 4.15
N ASP A 145 -22.36 -5.69 5.26
CA ASP A 145 -21.15 -5.31 6.01
C ASP A 145 -20.25 -6.52 6.29
N GLY A 146 -18.94 -6.36 6.09
CA GLY A 146 -17.96 -7.40 6.43
C GLY A 146 -16.49 -7.08 6.19
N VAL A 147 -15.91 -6.23 7.04
CA VAL A 147 -14.48 -6.22 7.47
C VAL A 147 -13.40 -5.68 6.51
N LYS A 148 -12.54 -4.80 7.06
CA LYS A 148 -11.23 -4.36 6.53
C LYS A 148 -10.40 -5.58 6.09
N SER A 149 -10.28 -5.84 4.78
CA SER A 149 -9.20 -6.70 4.27
C SER A 149 -8.26 -5.89 3.40
N LEU A 150 -7.04 -5.69 3.90
CA LEU A 150 -5.93 -5.22 3.08
C LEU A 150 -5.50 -6.40 2.19
N ASN A 151 -5.29 -6.19 0.90
CA ASN A 151 -4.66 -7.22 0.08
C ASN A 151 -3.17 -7.27 0.41
N ILE A 152 -2.82 -8.08 1.41
CA ILE A 152 -1.45 -8.20 1.93
C ILE A 152 -0.45 -8.62 0.85
N GLN A 153 -0.88 -9.36 -0.17
CA GLN A 153 -0.01 -9.77 -1.28
C GLN A 153 0.44 -8.58 -2.14
N SER A 154 -0.47 -7.64 -2.43
CA SER A 154 -0.10 -6.41 -3.14
C SER A 154 0.88 -5.55 -2.35
N ILE A 155 0.75 -5.55 -1.03
CA ILE A 155 1.65 -4.82 -0.12
C ILE A 155 3.03 -5.45 -0.11
N TYR A 156 3.11 -6.77 0.05
CA TYR A 156 4.38 -7.48 -0.03
C TYR A 156 5.08 -7.22 -1.37
N LEU A 157 4.36 -7.25 -2.49
CA LEU A 157 4.94 -7.00 -3.80
C LEU A 157 5.51 -5.58 -3.93
N ALA A 158 4.80 -4.56 -3.42
CA ALA A 158 5.28 -3.19 -3.40
C ALA A 158 6.55 -3.03 -2.53
N CYS A 159 6.53 -3.59 -1.31
CA CYS A 159 7.70 -3.59 -0.42
C CYS A 159 8.90 -4.31 -1.03
N ARG A 160 8.67 -5.45 -1.70
CA ARG A 160 9.74 -6.20 -2.38
C ARG A 160 10.36 -5.38 -3.49
N LYS A 161 9.56 -4.67 -4.29
CA LYS A 161 10.08 -3.77 -5.32
C LYS A 161 10.88 -2.62 -4.72
N GLU A 162 10.38 -2.01 -3.65
CA GLU A 162 11.13 -0.98 -2.92
C GLU A 162 12.49 -1.50 -2.46
N LEU A 163 12.51 -2.67 -1.86
CA LEU A 163 13.75 -3.29 -1.37
C LEU A 163 14.73 -3.61 -2.51
N GLU A 164 14.23 -4.06 -3.67
CA GLU A 164 15.06 -4.23 -4.88
C GLU A 164 15.69 -2.92 -5.34
N LEU A 165 14.93 -1.81 -5.32
CA LEU A 165 15.43 -0.49 -5.70
C LEU A 165 16.46 0.03 -4.69
N LYS A 166 16.22 -0.16 -3.40
CA LYS A 166 17.18 0.14 -2.32
C LYS A 166 18.47 -0.67 -2.49
N THR A 167 18.36 -1.96 -2.81
CA THR A 167 19.50 -2.83 -3.08
C THR A 167 20.30 -2.36 -4.30
N LEU A 168 19.60 -1.99 -5.39
CA LEU A 168 20.25 -1.45 -6.59
C LEU A 168 20.95 -0.12 -6.33
N LYS A 169 20.32 0.76 -5.53
CA LYS A 169 20.92 2.03 -5.09
C LYS A 169 22.17 1.77 -4.25
N ALA A 170 22.09 0.93 -3.23
CA ALA A 170 23.24 0.56 -2.40
C ALA A 170 24.37 -0.10 -3.21
N SER A 171 24.03 -0.92 -4.22
CA SER A 171 25.00 -1.46 -5.17
C SER A 171 25.73 -0.35 -5.94
N ASN A 172 24.99 0.61 -6.49
CA ASN A 172 25.57 1.68 -7.31
C ASN A 172 26.35 2.70 -6.47
N ASP A 173 25.82 3.07 -5.31
CA ASP A 173 26.36 4.14 -4.48
C ASP A 173 27.50 3.64 -3.58
N TRP A 174 27.42 2.39 -3.09
CA TRP A 174 28.35 1.86 -2.07
C TRP A 174 29.19 0.67 -2.56
N GLY A 175 28.85 0.08 -3.72
CA GLY A 175 29.53 -1.12 -4.23
C GLY A 175 29.07 -2.41 -3.56
N MET A 176 27.89 -2.42 -2.94
CA MET A 176 27.32 -3.59 -2.22
C MET A 176 27.03 -4.80 -3.13
N ASN A 177 27.18 -4.70 -4.45
CA ASN A 177 27.18 -5.87 -5.34
C ASN A 177 28.47 -6.69 -5.30
N ILE A 178 29.52 -6.19 -4.63
CA ILE A 178 30.82 -6.85 -4.45
C ILE A 178 31.07 -7.05 -2.95
N VAL A 179 30.07 -7.58 -2.23
CA VAL A 179 30.29 -8.02 -0.85
C VAL A 179 31.07 -9.32 -0.90
N ASP A 180 32.33 -9.26 -0.47
CA ASP A 180 33.23 -10.41 -0.43
C ASP A 180 32.97 -11.27 0.80
N GLU A 181 32.79 -10.62 1.95
CA GLU A 181 32.53 -11.24 3.25
C GLU A 181 31.61 -10.34 4.09
N TRP A 182 30.87 -10.94 5.01
CA TRP A 182 30.04 -10.23 5.98
C TRP A 182 30.16 -10.87 7.36
N ASP A 183 29.98 -10.07 8.41
CA ASP A 183 29.97 -10.53 9.80
C ASP A 183 28.84 -9.85 10.58
N ILE A 184 28.00 -10.65 11.25
CA ILE A 184 26.88 -10.16 12.07
C ILE A 184 27.26 -10.33 13.53
N ASP A 185 27.29 -9.23 14.27
CA ASP A 185 27.49 -9.22 15.71
C ASP A 185 26.19 -8.80 16.40
N LEU A 186 25.48 -9.78 16.97
CA LEU A 186 24.24 -9.54 17.72
C LEU A 186 24.49 -8.90 19.10
N VAL A 187 25.71 -8.96 19.63
CA VAL A 187 26.07 -8.33 20.91
C VAL A 187 26.25 -6.83 20.71
N ILE A 188 26.93 -6.44 19.63
CA ILE A 188 27.11 -5.03 19.25
C ILE A 188 25.86 -4.48 18.56
N GLY A 189 25.09 -5.34 17.89
CA GLY A 189 23.87 -4.93 17.18
C GLY A 189 24.15 -4.40 15.78
N GLY A 190 25.12 -4.99 15.08
CA GLY A 190 25.49 -4.52 13.74
C GLY A 190 25.88 -5.62 12.77
N ILE A 191 25.93 -5.24 11.51
CA ILE A 191 26.51 -6.03 10.43
C ILE A 191 27.66 -5.26 9.81
N THR A 192 28.74 -5.98 9.53
CA THR A 192 29.90 -5.46 8.84
C THR A 192 30.02 -6.10 7.47
N PHE A 193 30.12 -5.30 6.43
CA PHE A 193 30.36 -5.75 5.05
C PHE A 193 31.78 -5.41 4.62
N ASN A 194 32.50 -6.41 4.11
CA ASN A 194 33.79 -6.22 3.45
C ASN A 194 33.54 -6.05 1.95
N ILE A 195 33.88 -4.88 1.41
CA ILE A 195 33.67 -4.48 0.01
C ILE A 195 35.02 -4.11 -0.59
N GLY A 196 35.72 -5.09 -1.17
CA GLY A 196 37.13 -4.93 -1.56
C GLY A 196 37.99 -4.60 -0.32
N ASP A 197 38.74 -3.50 -0.37
CA ASP A 197 39.60 -3.06 0.74
C ASP A 197 38.86 -2.22 1.81
N ARG A 198 37.54 -2.06 1.68
CA ARG A 198 36.71 -1.26 2.62
C ARG A 198 35.90 -2.16 3.52
N GLN A 199 35.67 -1.68 4.74
CA GLN A 199 34.83 -2.31 5.73
C GLN A 199 33.75 -1.31 6.17
N GLU A 200 32.49 -1.65 5.95
CA GLU A 200 31.34 -0.79 6.23
C GLU A 200 30.48 -1.42 7.32
N PHE A 201 30.23 -0.68 8.40
CA PHE A 201 29.42 -1.12 9.54
C PHE A 201 28.05 -0.45 9.51
N PHE A 202 27.01 -1.22 9.78
CA PHE A 202 25.64 -0.72 9.88
C PHE A 202 24.96 -1.27 11.14
N GLU A 203 24.21 -0.42 11.83
CA GLU A 203 23.30 -0.87 12.88
C GLU A 203 22.16 -1.69 12.28
N ILE A 204 21.74 -2.74 12.99
CA ILE A 204 20.74 -3.67 12.50
C ILE A 204 19.55 -3.81 13.44
N ASN A 205 18.42 -4.18 12.86
CA ASN A 205 17.34 -4.84 13.57
C ASN A 205 17.13 -6.23 12.97
N VAL A 206 16.92 -7.21 13.83
CA VAL A 206 16.60 -8.57 13.41
C VAL A 206 15.10 -8.66 13.18
N ILE A 207 14.71 -9.16 12.00
CA ILE A 207 13.29 -9.38 11.67
C ILE A 207 12.84 -10.75 12.15
N GLY A 208 13.67 -11.75 11.91
CA GLY A 208 13.42 -13.11 12.38
C GLY A 208 14.42 -14.11 11.80
N THR A 209 14.21 -15.36 12.14
CA THR A 209 15.02 -16.49 11.67
C THR A 209 14.17 -17.47 10.89
N TYR A 210 14.67 -17.92 9.74
CA TYR A 210 14.05 -18.92 8.90
C TYR A 210 14.80 -20.24 8.99
N ASP A 211 14.07 -21.29 9.38
CA ASP A 211 14.51 -22.66 9.32
C ASP A 211 14.08 -23.28 7.98
N GLU A 212 15.05 -23.45 7.09
CA GLU A 212 14.86 -23.99 5.74
C GLU A 212 14.35 -25.43 5.76
N ARG A 213 14.72 -26.22 6.77
CA ARG A 213 14.33 -27.64 6.87
C ARG A 213 12.87 -27.78 7.25
N ASN A 214 12.42 -26.96 8.19
CA ASN A 214 11.06 -27.00 8.71
C ASN A 214 10.11 -26.06 7.96
N GLN A 215 10.63 -25.20 7.08
CA GLN A 215 9.89 -24.15 6.37
C GLN A 215 9.10 -23.27 7.35
N THR A 216 9.82 -22.78 8.36
CA THR A 216 9.23 -21.95 9.41
C THR A 216 10.04 -20.68 9.62
N PHE A 217 9.35 -19.56 9.78
CA PHE A 217 9.91 -18.28 10.18
C PHE A 217 9.52 -17.97 11.63
N MET A 218 10.52 -17.76 12.48
CA MET A 218 10.31 -17.29 13.86
C MET A 218 10.63 -15.81 13.93
N TRP A 219 9.65 -15.01 14.33
CA TRP A 219 9.81 -13.56 14.46
C TRP A 219 10.75 -13.19 15.61
N ALA A 220 11.55 -12.14 15.40
CA ALA A 220 12.51 -11.69 16.40
C ALA A 220 11.86 -11.18 17.70
N TRP A 221 10.67 -10.57 17.61
CA TRP A 221 9.96 -9.98 18.75
C TRP A 221 9.54 -10.98 19.84
N GLU A 222 9.66 -12.28 19.57
CA GLU A 222 9.50 -13.33 20.58
C GLU A 222 10.55 -14.44 20.39
N HIS A 223 11.75 -14.08 19.88
CA HIS A 223 12.84 -15.03 19.70
C HIS A 223 13.80 -15.00 20.92
N PRO A 224 13.97 -16.12 21.65
CA PRO A 224 14.70 -16.13 22.93
C PRO A 224 16.20 -15.80 22.80
N SER A 225 16.79 -16.07 21.63
CA SER A 225 18.22 -15.82 21.37
C SER A 225 18.51 -14.47 20.71
N ILE A 226 17.51 -13.62 20.47
CA ILE A 226 17.72 -12.29 19.89
C ILE A 226 17.64 -11.25 21.01
N PRO A 227 18.65 -10.40 21.21
CA PRO A 227 18.59 -9.31 22.19
C PRO A 227 17.42 -8.37 21.94
N GLN A 228 16.77 -7.89 23.01
CA GLN A 228 15.56 -7.06 22.91
C GLN A 228 15.76 -5.79 22.09
N ASP A 229 16.94 -5.17 22.20
CA ASP A 229 17.26 -3.93 21.50
C ASP A 229 17.30 -4.09 19.97
N LEU A 230 17.41 -5.33 19.46
CA LEU A 230 17.38 -5.63 18.01
C LEU A 230 15.99 -6.01 17.49
N GLN A 231 14.97 -5.99 18.34
CA GLN A 231 13.61 -6.48 18.00
C GLN A 231 12.63 -5.35 17.62
N GLU A 232 13.04 -4.08 17.69
CA GLU A 232 12.16 -2.92 17.54
C GLU A 232 11.37 -2.98 16.22
N VAL A 233 12.05 -3.24 15.11
CA VAL A 233 11.39 -3.30 13.80
C VAL A 233 10.43 -4.48 13.71
N ALA A 234 10.78 -5.64 14.26
CA ALA A 234 9.89 -6.79 14.29
C ALA A 234 8.61 -6.48 15.10
N LEU A 235 8.73 -5.72 16.20
CA LEU A 235 7.58 -5.25 16.99
C LEU A 235 6.69 -4.27 16.21
N ILE A 236 7.26 -3.42 15.35
CA ILE A 236 6.49 -2.54 14.45
C ILE A 236 5.64 -3.38 13.48
N VAL A 237 6.23 -4.43 12.89
CA VAL A 237 5.50 -5.34 11.99
C VAL A 237 4.37 -6.06 12.73
N LYS A 238 4.60 -6.50 13.96
CA LYS A 238 3.54 -7.11 14.79
C LYS A 238 2.36 -6.15 15.00
N LYS A 239 2.63 -4.90 15.39
CA LYS A 239 1.58 -3.87 15.58
C LYS A 239 0.81 -3.62 14.28
N TYR A 240 1.50 -3.59 13.15
CA TYR A 240 0.87 -3.49 11.83
C TYR A 240 -0.05 -4.69 11.57
N GLY A 241 0.41 -5.90 11.87
CA GLY A 241 -0.38 -7.13 11.80
C GLY A 241 -1.64 -7.10 12.67
N GLU A 242 -1.54 -6.60 13.90
CA GLU A 242 -2.67 -6.42 14.82
C GLU A 242 -3.68 -5.39 14.30
N GLN A 243 -3.20 -4.26 13.77
CA GLN A 243 -4.04 -3.18 13.23
C GLN A 243 -4.84 -3.60 11.98
N TYR A 244 -4.30 -4.51 11.19
CA TYR A 244 -4.89 -5.00 9.93
C TYR A 244 -5.41 -6.43 9.99
N GLU A 245 -5.43 -7.04 11.17
CA GLU A 245 -5.90 -8.43 11.38
C GLU A 245 -5.18 -9.47 10.50
N ILE A 246 -3.89 -9.26 10.24
CA ILE A 246 -3.05 -10.14 9.41
C ILE A 246 -2.41 -11.21 10.30
N ALA A 247 -2.95 -12.44 10.25
CA ALA A 247 -2.59 -13.52 11.17
C ALA A 247 -1.09 -13.89 11.15
N GLU A 248 -0.46 -13.99 9.98
CA GLU A 248 0.95 -14.37 9.85
C GLU A 248 1.93 -13.34 10.44
N LEU A 249 1.50 -12.10 10.67
CA LEU A 249 2.33 -11.07 11.31
C LEU A 249 2.18 -11.04 12.84
N GLN A 250 1.23 -11.80 13.38
CA GLN A 250 0.93 -11.84 14.83
C GLN A 250 1.42 -13.12 15.51
N GLN A 251 1.61 -14.19 14.73
CA GLN A 251 2.06 -15.48 15.24
C GLN A 251 3.57 -15.50 15.43
N GLN A 252 4.06 -15.98 16.57
CA GLN A 252 5.50 -16.10 16.86
C GLN A 252 6.25 -16.92 15.81
N LEU A 253 5.65 -18.04 15.40
CA LEU A 253 6.20 -18.99 14.45
C LEU A 253 5.21 -19.18 13.31
N VAL A 254 5.66 -18.98 12.07
CA VAL A 254 4.84 -19.02 10.87
C VAL A 254 5.39 -20.11 9.94
N TYR A 255 4.52 -20.93 9.38
CA TYR A 255 4.90 -21.82 8.28
C TYR A 255 4.92 -21.03 6.99
N CYS A 256 6.08 -20.94 6.36
CA CYS A 256 6.26 -20.16 5.15
C CYS A 256 7.42 -20.67 4.31
N SER A 257 7.43 -20.26 3.05
CA SER A 257 8.56 -20.36 2.14
C SER A 257 9.62 -19.30 2.43
N GLU A 258 10.78 -19.48 1.81
CA GLU A 258 11.85 -18.47 1.82
C GLU A 258 11.42 -17.17 1.13
N GLU A 259 10.58 -17.25 0.11
CA GLU A 259 10.04 -16.09 -0.59
C GLU A 259 9.13 -15.25 0.33
N GLU A 260 8.31 -15.92 1.13
CA GLU A 260 7.46 -15.27 2.14
C GLU A 260 8.28 -14.67 3.29
N ALA A 261 9.38 -15.31 3.70
CA ALA A 261 10.32 -14.71 4.66
C ALA A 261 10.92 -13.37 4.13
N TRP A 262 11.18 -13.28 2.83
CA TRP A 262 11.56 -12.02 2.20
C TRP A 262 10.41 -11.00 2.12
N ASN A 263 9.16 -11.44 1.98
CA ASN A 263 8.00 -10.56 2.03
C ASN A 263 7.87 -9.88 3.40
N PHE A 264 8.04 -10.66 4.48
CA PHE A 264 8.07 -10.17 5.84
C PHE A 264 9.20 -9.14 6.06
N THR A 265 10.39 -9.47 5.56
CA THR A 265 11.58 -8.60 5.67
C THR A 265 11.43 -7.31 4.88
N ALA A 266 10.83 -7.37 3.69
CA ALA A 266 10.59 -6.18 2.88
C ALA A 266 9.54 -5.26 3.51
N LEU A 267 8.46 -5.82 4.06
CA LEU A 267 7.47 -5.06 4.84
C LEU A 267 8.13 -4.38 6.04
N ALA A 268 8.98 -5.12 6.77
CA ALA A 268 9.74 -4.59 7.89
C ALA A 268 10.64 -3.40 7.49
N ALA A 269 11.36 -3.55 6.36
CA ALA A 269 12.23 -2.49 5.83
C ALA A 269 11.44 -1.23 5.45
N HIS A 270 10.27 -1.39 4.82
CA HIS A 270 9.40 -0.27 4.49
C HIS A 270 8.90 0.45 5.76
N LEU A 271 8.28 -0.29 6.69
CA LEU A 271 7.68 0.28 7.90
C LEU A 271 8.71 1.01 8.79
N ALA A 272 9.94 0.50 8.85
CA ALA A 272 11.01 1.10 9.61
C ALA A 272 11.76 2.21 8.86
N LYS A 273 11.44 2.45 7.59
CA LYS A 273 12.22 3.28 6.66
C LYS A 273 13.71 2.89 6.69
N ALA A 274 14.00 1.60 6.62
CA ALA A 274 15.36 1.07 6.60
C ALA A 274 16.00 1.31 5.23
N ASP A 275 17.33 1.45 5.20
CA ASP A 275 18.08 1.68 3.96
C ASP A 275 18.28 0.39 3.16
N GLY A 276 18.24 -0.75 3.83
CA GLY A 276 18.32 -2.05 3.17
C GLY A 276 17.98 -3.21 4.09
N ALA A 277 18.06 -4.40 3.51
CA ALA A 277 17.91 -5.65 4.23
C ALA A 277 18.97 -6.65 3.78
N TYR A 278 19.31 -7.58 4.65
CA TYR A 278 20.24 -8.66 4.36
C TYR A 278 19.83 -9.94 5.06
N ARG A 279 20.38 -11.07 4.61
CA ARG A 279 20.28 -12.32 5.35
C ARG A 279 21.61 -13.05 5.38
N GLY A 280 21.87 -13.68 6.52
CA GLY A 280 23.07 -14.50 6.74
C GLY A 280 22.70 -15.86 7.30
N LYS A 281 23.55 -16.88 7.10
CA LYS A 281 23.33 -18.19 7.73
C LYS A 281 24.05 -18.22 9.08
N VAL A 282 23.30 -18.36 10.17
CA VAL A 282 23.81 -18.40 11.55
C VAL A 282 23.26 -19.66 12.23
N ASN A 283 24.14 -20.52 12.74
CA ASN A 283 23.79 -21.77 13.42
C ASN A 283 22.83 -22.68 12.63
N GLY A 284 22.92 -22.67 11.29
CA GLY A 284 22.11 -23.50 10.40
C GLY A 284 20.80 -22.87 9.93
N ASN A 285 20.35 -21.78 10.55
CA ASN A 285 19.17 -21.02 10.15
C ASN A 285 19.57 -19.74 9.42
N TRP A 286 18.67 -19.22 8.58
CA TRP A 286 18.84 -17.91 7.97
C TRP A 286 18.36 -16.84 8.94
N ILE A 287 19.20 -15.88 9.30
CA ILE A 287 18.79 -14.68 10.02
C ILE A 287 18.48 -13.58 9.00
N TYR A 288 17.31 -12.96 9.10
CA TYR A 288 16.89 -11.83 8.27
C TYR A 288 16.99 -10.56 9.09
N ILE A 289 17.63 -9.55 8.51
CA ILE A 289 17.89 -8.27 9.16
C ILE A 289 17.50 -7.12 8.24
N VAL A 290 17.21 -5.98 8.85
CA VAL A 290 17.22 -4.68 8.18
C VAL A 290 18.32 -3.83 8.77
N PHE A 291 18.87 -2.92 7.97
CA PHE A 291 19.95 -2.04 8.40
C PHE A 291 19.69 -0.60 7.96
N LYS A 292 20.23 0.33 8.73
CA LYS A 292 20.23 1.77 8.41
C LYS A 292 21.66 2.26 8.26
N ASN A 293 21.84 3.19 7.35
CA ASN A 293 23.09 3.91 7.18
C ASN A 293 22.97 5.27 7.86
N ASP A 294 23.61 5.43 9.01
CA ASP A 294 23.62 6.70 9.76
C ASP A 294 24.44 7.81 9.07
N SER A 295 24.96 7.56 7.86
CA SER A 295 25.72 8.53 7.07
C SER A 295 24.84 9.57 6.33
N GLN A 296 23.57 9.76 6.70
CA GLN A 296 22.68 10.80 6.16
C GLN A 296 22.03 11.67 7.24
#